data_AF-A0A1Q4V4L8-F1
#
_entry.id   AF-A0A1Q4V4L8-F1
#
_cell.length_a   1.000
_cell.length_b   1.000
_cell.length_c   1.000
_cell.angle_alpha   90.00
_cell.angle_beta   90.00
_cell.angle_gamma   90.00
#
_symmetry.space_group_name_H-M   'P 1'
#
loop_
_entity.id
_entity.type
_entity.pdbx_description
1 polymer ?
#
loop_
_entity_poly.entity_id
_entity_poly.type
_entity_poly.pdbx_seq_one_letter_code
_entity_poly.pdbx_strand_id
1 'polypeptide(L)'
;MGPGAGAGGPGTALPPLLALLGTVSPVVQAVPPDAAYVDLRGAERYFGRDAAGLAALIRVRALALYGVECAIGAGPGPMLARMAARAAGPGATLTVPGEPDAVRGFLAGRPVGELPGAGAAAVRTLRSYGLDTVDRVAAAPLSTLQRLVGARAGRELRERARGIDRTRVVPDAVARSIAADRSFDRDELDPFRHRRALLSLAGELGARLRAEQLVCRSLTLTLRYARRPDRAGPLDPVRRPGTARTRTLAEPTAHSAALTDAVYRMYGALGLQRARVRGMTLRAEGLIPRERASRQLTFDPVDEKARRLEEAADRARARFGPHAVLPGTLAA
;
A
#
# COMPACT_ATOMS: atom_id res chain seq x y z
N MET A 1 26.86 5.49 -29.47
CA MET A 1 25.38 5.50 -29.50
C MET A 1 24.88 4.83 -28.24
N GLY A 2 24.56 5.61 -27.21
CA GLY A 2 24.05 5.08 -25.94
C GLY A 2 22.57 4.69 -26.09
N PRO A 3 22.14 3.54 -25.56
CA PRO A 3 20.74 3.16 -25.63
C PRO A 3 19.91 4.12 -24.78
N GLY A 4 18.86 4.66 -25.40
CA GLY A 4 18.03 5.71 -24.85
C GLY A 4 17.43 5.37 -23.48
N ALA A 5 17.48 6.37 -22.60
CA ALA A 5 16.72 6.41 -21.36
C ALA A 5 15.22 6.34 -21.68
N GLY A 6 14.68 5.12 -21.69
CA GLY A 6 13.26 4.89 -21.65
C GLY A 6 12.74 5.41 -20.31
N ALA A 7 11.84 6.39 -20.36
CA ALA A 7 11.07 6.87 -19.22
C ALA A 7 10.34 5.67 -18.59
N GLY A 8 10.95 5.10 -17.54
CA GLY A 8 10.36 4.06 -16.72
C GLY A 8 9.13 4.63 -16.03
N GLY A 9 7.98 3.99 -16.24
CA GLY A 9 6.75 4.37 -15.54
C GLY A 9 6.93 4.36 -14.02
N PRO A 10 6.00 4.98 -13.26
CA PRO A 10 6.13 5.23 -11.81
C PRO A 10 6.25 3.97 -10.92
N GLY A 11 6.26 2.75 -11.50
CA GLY A 11 6.46 1.49 -10.78
C GLY A 11 7.85 0.84 -10.92
N THR A 12 8.75 1.33 -11.78
CA THR A 12 10.03 0.65 -12.06
C THR A 12 11.25 1.18 -11.29
N ALA A 13 11.14 2.32 -10.62
CA ALA A 13 12.26 2.97 -9.94
C ALA A 13 12.50 2.50 -8.48
N LEU A 14 11.52 1.83 -7.87
CA LEU A 14 11.59 1.44 -6.45
C LEU A 14 12.65 0.35 -6.16
N PRO A 15 12.78 -0.75 -6.94
CA PRO A 15 13.78 -1.78 -6.66
C PRO A 15 15.24 -1.27 -6.72
N PRO A 16 15.65 -0.49 -7.74
CA PRO A 16 16.98 0.13 -7.76
C PRO A 16 17.21 1.10 -6.60
N LEU A 17 16.20 1.90 -6.24
CA LEU A 17 16.26 2.82 -5.10
C LEU A 17 16.48 2.05 -3.79
N LEU A 18 15.74 0.96 -3.55
CA LEU A 18 15.91 0.14 -2.35
C LEU A 18 17.30 -0.48 -2.25
N ALA A 19 17.86 -0.93 -3.38
CA ALA A 19 19.24 -1.43 -3.42
C ALA A 19 20.25 -0.35 -3.00
N LEU A 20 20.11 0.87 -3.53
CA LEU A 20 20.95 2.01 -3.14
C LEU A 20 20.82 2.34 -1.65
N LEU A 21 19.59 2.43 -1.14
CA LEU A 21 19.33 2.75 0.26
C LEU A 21 19.92 1.69 1.19
N GLY A 22 19.88 0.42 0.78
CA GLY A 22 20.53 -0.69 1.51
C GLY A 22 22.05 -0.56 1.64
N THR A 23 22.72 0.18 0.73
CA THR A 23 24.15 0.49 0.88
C THR A 23 24.44 1.58 1.92
N VAL A 24 23.42 2.36 2.29
CA VAL A 24 23.57 3.48 3.24
C VAL A 24 23.14 3.07 4.65
N SER A 25 22.05 2.32 4.78
CA SER A 25 21.58 1.82 6.07
C SER A 25 20.92 0.45 5.92
N PRO A 26 21.12 -0.47 6.88
CA PRO A 26 20.40 -1.75 6.88
C PRO A 26 18.92 -1.61 7.23
N VAL A 27 18.49 -0.46 7.79
CA VAL A 27 17.11 -0.25 8.23
C VAL A 27 16.35 0.54 7.17
N VAL A 28 15.82 -0.17 6.17
CA VAL A 28 15.05 0.39 5.06
C VAL A 28 13.63 -0.21 5.04
N GLN A 29 12.63 0.65 4.91
CA GLN A 29 11.23 0.28 4.75
C GLN A 29 10.71 0.77 3.41
N ALA A 30 10.31 -0.14 2.52
CA ALA A 30 9.66 0.21 1.27
C ALA A 30 8.24 0.74 1.49
N VAL A 31 7.86 1.79 0.77
CA VAL A 31 6.52 2.38 0.76
C VAL A 31 6.05 2.50 -0.69
N PRO A 32 5.45 1.43 -1.25
CA PRO A 32 4.94 1.46 -2.61
C PRO A 32 3.93 2.62 -2.81
N PRO A 33 3.86 3.21 -4.03
CA PRO A 33 4.47 2.71 -5.27
C PRO A 33 5.94 3.13 -5.50
N ASP A 34 6.39 4.26 -4.96
CA ASP A 34 7.63 4.93 -5.36
C ASP A 34 8.47 5.51 -4.20
N ALA A 35 8.08 5.25 -2.94
CA ALA A 35 8.74 5.83 -1.77
C ALA A 35 9.42 4.79 -0.89
N ALA A 36 10.34 5.23 -0.03
CA ALA A 36 10.96 4.41 1.01
C ALA A 36 11.34 5.27 2.22
N TYR A 37 11.32 4.68 3.41
CA TYR A 37 11.89 5.24 4.63
C TYR A 37 13.22 4.57 4.93
N VAL A 38 14.16 5.35 5.46
CA VAL A 38 15.47 4.87 5.89
C VAL A 38 15.78 5.44 7.26
N ASP A 39 16.23 4.60 8.18
CA ASP A 39 16.76 5.06 9.46
C ASP A 39 18.24 5.44 9.30
N LEU A 40 18.55 6.72 9.46
CA LEU A 40 19.90 7.26 9.28
C LEU A 40 20.71 7.27 10.59
N ARG A 41 20.14 6.92 11.75
CA ARG A 41 20.83 7.02 13.05
C ARG A 41 22.16 6.26 13.10
N GLY A 42 22.22 5.08 12.49
CA GLY A 42 23.48 4.32 12.37
C GLY A 42 24.41 4.85 11.27
N ALA A 43 23.82 5.38 10.19
CA ALA A 43 24.55 5.86 9.02
C ALA A 43 25.26 7.20 9.28
N GLU A 44 24.65 8.11 10.04
CA GLU A 44 25.25 9.42 10.38
C GLU A 44 26.60 9.23 11.06
N ARG A 45 26.67 8.30 12.03
CA ARG A 45 27.91 7.97 12.74
C ARG A 45 28.94 7.28 11.83
N TYR A 46 28.50 6.39 10.95
CA TYR A 46 29.40 5.66 10.05
C TYR A 46 30.02 6.55 8.96
N PHE A 47 29.21 7.41 8.36
CA PHE A 47 29.65 8.30 7.27
C PHE A 47 30.21 9.64 7.75
N GLY A 48 30.06 9.97 9.04
CA GLY A 48 30.48 11.26 9.60
C GLY A 48 29.78 12.45 8.96
N ARG A 49 28.52 12.27 8.53
CA ARG A 49 27.69 13.28 7.87
C ARG A 49 26.36 13.41 8.59
N ASP A 50 25.82 14.61 8.58
CA ASP A 50 24.46 14.88 9.05
C ASP A 50 23.41 14.32 8.07
N ALA A 51 22.14 14.29 8.52
CA ALA A 51 21.03 13.83 7.69
C ALA A 51 20.94 14.55 6.33
N ALA A 52 21.29 15.85 6.28
CA ALA A 52 21.28 16.64 5.06
C ALA A 52 22.38 16.19 4.07
N GLY A 53 23.60 15.97 4.55
CA GLY A 53 24.71 15.47 3.77
C GLY A 53 24.47 14.05 3.24
N LEU A 54 23.85 13.18 4.05
CA LEU A 54 23.44 11.84 3.62
C LEU A 54 22.32 11.88 2.58
N ALA A 55 21.32 12.74 2.76
CA ALA A 55 20.26 12.94 1.77
C ALA A 55 20.84 13.43 0.43
N ALA A 56 21.76 14.40 0.45
CA ALA A 56 22.44 14.87 -0.76
C ALA A 56 23.23 13.74 -1.44
N LEU A 57 23.96 12.93 -0.67
CA LEU A 57 24.69 11.77 -1.19
C LEU A 57 23.77 10.76 -1.87
N ILE A 58 22.65 10.42 -1.23
CA ILE A 58 21.65 9.50 -1.78
C ILE A 58 21.09 10.05 -3.09
N ARG A 59 20.75 11.34 -3.13
CA ARG A 59 20.19 11.99 -4.32
C ARG A 59 21.15 11.96 -5.50
N VAL A 60 22.42 12.32 -5.27
CA VAL A 60 23.47 12.29 -6.31
C VAL A 60 23.66 10.87 -6.83
N ARG A 61 23.71 9.87 -5.94
CA ARG A 61 23.85 8.46 -6.34
C ARG A 61 22.63 7.93 -7.09
N ALA A 62 21.43 8.29 -6.67
CA ALA A 62 20.18 7.89 -7.34
C ALA A 62 20.13 8.43 -8.77
N LEU A 63 20.51 9.69 -8.96
CA LEU A 63 20.58 10.32 -10.27
C LEU A 63 21.70 9.72 -11.13
N ALA A 64 22.91 9.54 -10.57
CA ALA A 64 24.06 9.05 -11.32
C ALA A 64 23.95 7.56 -11.73
N LEU A 65 23.41 6.71 -10.85
CA LEU A 65 23.33 5.26 -11.10
C LEU A 65 22.07 4.85 -11.84
N TYR A 66 20.95 5.54 -11.60
CA TYR A 66 19.63 5.09 -12.07
C TYR A 66 18.87 6.15 -12.84
N GLY A 67 19.40 7.38 -12.97
CA GLY A 67 18.69 8.48 -13.65
C GLY A 67 17.42 8.92 -12.93
N VAL A 68 17.29 8.65 -11.63
CA VAL A 68 16.07 8.95 -10.85
C VAL A 68 16.28 10.21 -10.03
N GLU A 69 15.45 11.23 -10.28
CA GLU A 69 15.35 12.41 -9.42
C GLU A 69 14.44 12.13 -8.23
N CYS A 70 15.02 12.12 -7.02
CA CYS A 70 14.29 11.90 -5.78
C CYS A 70 14.16 13.20 -4.98
N ALA A 71 12.95 13.47 -4.48
CA ALA A 71 12.76 14.43 -3.39
C ALA A 71 13.01 13.72 -2.05
N ILE A 72 13.83 14.30 -1.17
CA ILE A 72 14.20 13.67 0.11
C ILE A 72 13.83 14.59 1.27
N GLY A 73 13.04 14.05 2.20
CA GLY A 73 12.74 14.70 3.47
C GLY A 73 13.46 14.03 4.62
N ALA A 74 14.17 14.80 5.43
CA ALA A 74 14.80 14.33 6.66
C ALA A 74 14.14 14.98 7.87
N GLY A 75 13.99 14.24 8.97
CA GLY A 75 13.43 14.78 10.20
C GLY A 75 13.34 13.74 11.33
N PRO A 76 12.99 14.17 12.55
CA PRO A 76 12.90 13.28 13.70
C PRO A 76 11.65 12.40 13.59
N GLY A 77 11.84 11.22 13.00
CA GLY A 77 10.81 10.18 12.84
C GLY A 77 10.11 10.20 11.46
N PRO A 78 9.40 9.10 11.12
CA PRO A 78 8.81 8.91 9.80
C PRO A 78 7.77 9.96 9.41
N MET A 79 6.96 10.43 10.37
CA MET A 79 5.95 11.46 10.12
C MET A 79 6.55 12.75 9.57
N LEU A 80 7.55 13.31 10.26
CA LEU A 80 8.17 14.57 9.88
C LEU A 80 9.01 14.43 8.62
N ALA A 81 9.74 13.32 8.46
CA ALA A 81 10.44 13.01 7.22
C ALA A 81 9.49 12.97 6.01
N ARG A 82 8.31 12.35 6.15
CA ARG A 82 7.30 12.32 5.09
C ARG A 82 6.73 13.70 4.77
N MET A 83 6.42 14.50 5.80
CA MET A 83 5.91 15.86 5.60
C MET A 83 6.97 16.75 4.96
N ALA A 84 8.23 16.60 5.36
CA ALA A 84 9.36 17.30 4.76
C ALA A 84 9.56 16.91 3.30
N ALA A 85 9.48 15.61 2.98
CA ALA A 85 9.62 15.12 1.60
C ALA A 85 8.50 15.63 0.69
N ARG A 86 7.28 15.79 1.21
CA ARG A 86 6.15 16.37 0.46
C ARG A 86 6.26 17.88 0.27
N ALA A 87 6.88 18.57 1.22
CA ALA A 87 7.14 20.00 1.13
C ALA A 87 8.37 20.30 0.27
N ALA A 88 9.29 19.34 0.13
CA ALA A 88 10.39 19.40 -0.82
C ALA A 88 9.86 19.33 -2.25
N GLY A 89 10.34 20.24 -3.11
CA GLY A 89 10.09 20.16 -4.54
C GLY A 89 10.81 18.98 -5.21
N PRO A 90 10.53 18.71 -6.49
CA PRO A 90 11.26 17.71 -7.27
C PRO A 90 12.77 17.95 -7.20
N GLY A 91 13.54 16.92 -6.90
CA GLY A 91 15.01 17.01 -6.78
C GLY A 91 15.52 17.82 -5.57
N ALA A 92 14.64 18.29 -4.68
CA ALA A 92 15.02 19.05 -3.51
C ALA A 92 15.18 18.16 -2.27
N THR A 93 15.96 18.66 -1.30
CA THR A 93 16.05 18.08 0.04
C THR A 93 15.57 19.08 1.06
N LEU A 94 14.68 18.63 1.95
CA LEU A 94 14.23 19.43 3.07
C LEU A 94 14.50 18.67 4.37
N THR A 95 15.24 19.31 5.27
CA THR A 95 15.59 18.75 6.57
C THR A 95 14.87 19.54 7.65
N VAL A 96 14.14 18.83 8.51
CA VAL A 96 13.51 19.38 9.72
C VAL A 96 14.42 19.03 10.90
N PRO A 97 15.00 20.03 11.59
CA PRO A 97 15.83 19.79 12.75
C PRO A 97 15.07 19.10 13.90
N GLY A 98 15.83 18.44 14.78
CA GLY A 98 15.29 17.67 15.91
C GLY A 98 14.76 18.50 17.07
N GLU A 99 15.09 19.79 17.13
CA GLU A 99 14.72 20.66 18.24
C GLU A 99 13.20 20.86 18.30
N PRO A 100 12.58 20.79 19.50
CA PRO A 100 11.14 20.96 19.66
C PRO A 100 10.59 22.26 19.04
N ASP A 101 11.36 23.35 19.09
CA ASP A 101 10.95 24.63 18.52
C ASP A 101 11.03 24.64 16.99
N ALA A 102 12.04 23.99 16.41
CA ALA A 102 12.13 23.82 14.96
C ALA A 102 11.00 22.93 14.42
N VAL A 103 10.66 21.86 15.13
CA VAL A 103 9.53 20.99 14.80
C VAL A 103 8.20 21.75 14.90
N ARG A 104 8.01 22.55 15.97
CA ARG A 104 6.82 23.40 16.12
C ARG A 104 6.73 24.44 15.01
N GLY A 105 7.84 25.10 14.67
CA GLY A 105 7.91 26.06 13.58
C GLY A 105 7.58 25.45 12.23
N PHE A 106 8.06 24.23 11.95
CA PHE A 106 7.74 23.50 10.73
C PHE A 106 6.26 23.10 10.63
N LEU A 107 5.64 22.74 11.76
CA LEU A 107 4.23 22.31 11.83
C LEU A 107 3.25 23.48 11.90
N ALA A 108 3.67 24.66 12.37
CA ALA A 108 2.82 25.83 12.55
C ALA A 108 2.18 26.27 11.23
N GLY A 109 0.88 26.56 11.25
CA GLY A 109 0.14 27.05 10.08
C GLY A 109 -0.12 26.01 8.99
N ARG A 110 0.44 24.79 9.10
CA ARG A 110 0.14 23.72 8.15
C ARG A 110 -1.30 23.23 8.32
N PRO A 111 -1.97 22.83 7.23
CA PRO A 111 -3.32 22.27 7.32
C PRO A 111 -3.30 20.88 7.97
N VAL A 112 -4.32 20.58 8.78
CA VAL A 112 -4.45 19.28 9.47
C VAL A 112 -4.49 18.09 8.51
N GLY A 113 -4.92 18.30 7.27
CA GLY A 113 -4.94 17.27 6.23
C GLY A 113 -3.55 16.78 5.81
N GLU A 114 -2.48 17.53 6.11
CA GLU A 114 -1.10 17.08 5.86
C GLU A 114 -0.60 16.09 6.89
N LEU A 115 -1.19 16.07 8.11
CA LEU A 115 -0.78 15.16 9.17
C LEU A 115 -1.04 13.69 8.76
N PRO A 116 0.01 12.85 8.72
CA PRO A 116 -0.15 11.42 8.46
C PRO A 116 -1.13 10.77 9.44
N GLY A 117 -2.07 10.01 8.90
CA GLY A 117 -3.11 9.28 9.65
C GLY A 117 -4.33 10.11 10.07
N ALA A 118 -4.40 11.40 9.70
CA ALA A 118 -5.66 12.13 9.72
C ALA A 118 -6.53 11.69 8.52
N GLY A 119 -7.54 10.85 8.78
CA GLY A 119 -8.46 10.40 7.73
C GLY A 119 -9.32 11.54 7.18
N ALA A 120 -9.75 11.47 5.92
CA ALA A 120 -10.56 12.52 5.30
C ALA A 120 -11.85 12.86 6.07
N ALA A 121 -12.45 11.89 6.76
CA ALA A 121 -13.60 12.14 7.63
C ALA A 121 -13.21 12.96 8.87
N ALA A 122 -12.14 12.57 9.55
CA ALA A 122 -11.61 13.29 10.71
C ALA A 122 -11.21 14.74 10.33
N VAL A 123 -10.53 14.93 9.20
CA VAL A 123 -10.15 16.27 8.71
C VAL A 123 -11.38 17.15 8.45
N ARG A 124 -12.46 16.60 7.85
CA ARG A 124 -13.70 17.36 7.65
C ARG A 124 -14.35 17.75 8.96
N THR A 125 -14.44 16.83 9.91
CA THR A 125 -14.97 17.12 11.25
C THR A 125 -14.13 18.21 11.91
N LEU A 126 -12.80 18.09 11.95
CA LEU A 126 -11.95 19.09 12.59
C LEU A 126 -12.11 20.49 11.95
N ARG A 127 -12.16 20.54 10.62
CA ARG A 127 -12.43 21.79 9.89
C ARG A 127 -13.78 22.41 10.22
N SER A 128 -14.84 21.62 10.42
CA SER A 128 -16.15 22.16 10.81
C SER A 128 -16.17 22.77 12.21
N TYR A 129 -15.20 22.41 13.06
CA TYR A 129 -15.02 22.98 14.40
C TYR A 129 -13.92 24.06 14.45
N GLY A 130 -13.45 24.56 13.31
CA GLY A 130 -12.41 25.60 13.23
C GLY A 130 -10.99 25.09 13.53
N LEU A 131 -10.79 23.77 13.55
CA LEU A 131 -9.49 23.11 13.72
C LEU A 131 -8.93 22.74 12.33
N ASP A 132 -8.62 23.76 11.54
CA ASP A 132 -8.08 23.68 10.19
C ASP A 132 -6.56 23.54 10.16
N THR A 133 -5.84 24.10 11.15
CA THR A 133 -4.38 24.08 11.23
C THR A 133 -3.83 23.16 12.33
N VAL A 134 -2.59 22.69 12.15
CA VAL A 134 -1.91 21.77 13.08
C VAL A 134 -1.68 22.41 14.45
N ASP A 135 -1.35 23.69 14.50
CA ASP A 135 -1.17 24.46 15.74
C ASP A 135 -2.47 24.53 16.56
N ARG A 136 -3.61 24.76 15.91
CA ARG A 136 -4.93 24.75 16.57
C ARG A 136 -5.25 23.38 17.15
N VAL A 137 -4.95 22.30 16.43
CA VAL A 137 -5.12 20.93 16.94
C VAL A 137 -4.16 20.62 18.09
N ALA A 138 -2.92 21.11 18.05
CA ALA A 138 -1.94 20.91 19.11
C ALA A 138 -2.34 21.64 20.43
N ALA A 139 -2.99 22.80 20.29
CA ALA A 139 -3.54 23.61 21.38
C ALA A 139 -4.87 23.09 21.94
N ALA A 140 -5.66 22.38 21.12
CA ALA A 140 -6.97 21.88 21.53
C ALA A 140 -6.92 20.92 22.75
N PRO A 141 -7.91 20.97 23.64
CA PRO A 141 -8.06 20.00 24.73
C PRO A 141 -8.21 18.58 24.19
N LEU A 142 -7.54 17.62 24.85
CA LEU A 142 -7.60 16.21 24.44
C LEU A 142 -9.03 15.66 24.46
N SER A 143 -9.83 16.04 25.47
CA SER A 143 -11.24 15.63 25.59
C SER A 143 -12.07 16.04 24.37
N THR A 144 -11.85 17.25 23.85
CA THR A 144 -12.52 17.74 22.64
C THR A 144 -12.14 16.91 21.43
N LEU A 145 -10.84 16.66 21.21
CA LEU A 145 -10.39 15.85 20.07
C LEU A 145 -10.93 14.41 20.14
N GLN A 146 -10.95 13.83 21.34
CA GLN A 146 -11.48 12.47 21.54
C GLN A 146 -12.99 12.39 21.27
N ARG A 147 -13.76 13.42 21.61
CA ARG A 147 -15.19 13.50 21.26
C ARG A 147 -15.42 13.63 19.75
N LEU A 148 -14.54 14.34 19.04
CA LEU A 148 -14.71 14.59 17.60
C LEU A 148 -14.32 13.43 16.71
N VAL A 149 -13.19 12.76 17.02
CA VAL A 149 -12.60 11.74 16.12
C VAL A 149 -12.45 10.36 16.79
N GLY A 150 -12.82 10.24 18.06
CA GLY A 150 -12.70 9.02 18.86
C GLY A 150 -11.49 9.03 19.80
N ALA A 151 -11.56 8.23 20.87
CA ALA A 151 -10.59 8.23 21.97
C ALA A 151 -9.14 7.98 21.53
N ARG A 152 -8.93 6.96 20.68
CA ARG A 152 -7.61 6.59 20.17
C ARG A 152 -7.10 7.59 19.14
N ALA A 153 -7.91 7.87 18.12
CA ALA A 153 -7.53 8.76 17.02
C ALA A 153 -7.27 10.20 17.52
N GLY A 154 -8.06 10.70 18.48
CA GLY A 154 -7.86 12.03 19.05
C GLY A 154 -6.55 12.15 19.83
N ARG A 155 -6.15 11.09 20.55
CA ARG A 155 -4.85 11.04 21.23
C ARG A 155 -3.69 11.02 20.24
N GLU A 156 -3.73 10.10 19.28
CA GLU A 156 -2.68 9.98 18.25
C GLU A 156 -2.55 11.27 17.44
N LEU A 157 -3.67 11.91 17.09
CA LEU A 157 -3.67 13.15 16.34
C LEU A 157 -3.04 14.31 17.13
N ARG A 158 -3.36 14.44 18.43
CA ARG A 158 -2.76 15.47 19.29
C ARG A 158 -1.27 15.27 19.49
N GLU A 159 -0.84 14.01 19.68
CA GLU A 159 0.59 13.67 19.78
C GLU A 159 1.32 14.06 18.49
N ARG A 160 0.79 13.68 17.32
CA ARG A 160 1.35 14.06 16.01
C ARG A 160 1.36 15.56 15.76
N ALA A 161 0.29 16.27 16.12
CA ALA A 161 0.24 17.73 15.99
C ALA A 161 1.31 18.45 16.82
N ARG A 162 1.84 17.79 17.87
CA ARG A 162 2.95 18.28 18.70
C ARG A 162 4.32 17.77 18.23
N GLY A 163 4.38 17.10 17.08
CA GLY A 163 5.61 16.51 16.55
C GLY A 163 6.04 15.20 17.23
N ILE A 164 5.17 14.60 18.06
CA ILE A 164 5.47 13.33 18.74
C ILE A 164 5.00 12.19 17.84
N ASP A 165 5.94 11.56 17.14
CA ASP A 165 5.71 10.33 16.37
C ASP A 165 6.32 9.12 17.09
N ARG A 166 5.47 8.14 17.43
CA ARG A 166 5.91 6.85 18.00
C ARG A 166 6.20 5.79 16.94
N THR A 167 5.98 6.11 15.66
CA THR A 167 6.20 5.18 14.55
C THR A 167 7.69 4.94 14.36
N ARG A 168 8.09 3.69 14.12
CA ARG A 168 9.47 3.32 13.78
C ARG A 168 9.54 2.81 12.35
N VAL A 169 10.68 3.02 11.71
CA VAL A 169 11.01 2.36 10.45
C VAL A 169 11.22 0.88 10.75
N VAL A 170 10.42 0.03 10.14
CA VAL A 170 10.52 -1.42 10.32
C VAL A 170 11.23 -2.00 9.09
N PRO A 171 12.45 -2.56 9.24
CA PRO A 171 13.14 -3.23 8.15
C PRO A 171 12.32 -4.43 7.68
N ASP A 172 12.38 -4.74 6.39
CA ASP A 172 11.65 -5.85 5.76
C ASP A 172 10.12 -5.79 5.86
N ALA A 173 9.53 -4.70 6.36
CA ALA A 173 8.11 -4.43 6.21
C ALA A 173 7.80 -3.97 4.78
N VAL A 174 8.32 -4.68 3.78
CA VAL A 174 7.61 -4.78 2.53
C VAL A 174 6.33 -5.51 2.90
N ALA A 175 5.26 -4.77 3.15
CA ALA A 175 3.94 -5.31 2.89
C ALA A 175 3.93 -5.59 1.39
N ARG A 176 4.57 -6.70 0.98
CA ARG A 176 4.47 -7.24 -0.36
C ARG A 176 2.98 -7.48 -0.46
N SER A 177 2.31 -6.66 -1.23
CA SER A 177 0.92 -6.85 -1.52
C SER A 177 0.87 -7.13 -2.99
N ILE A 178 0.56 -8.38 -3.33
CA ILE A 178 0.39 -8.77 -4.71
C ILE A 178 -1.06 -8.48 -5.03
N ALA A 179 -1.30 -7.64 -6.03
CA ALA A 179 -2.64 -7.35 -6.50
C ALA A 179 -2.79 -7.81 -7.95
N ALA A 180 -4.00 -8.26 -8.26
CA ALA A 180 -4.46 -8.49 -9.61
C ALA A 180 -5.72 -7.65 -9.81
N ASP A 181 -5.83 -6.97 -10.94
CA ASP A 181 -7.00 -6.19 -11.29
C ASP A 181 -7.58 -6.62 -12.63
N ARG A 182 -8.91 -6.56 -12.71
CA ARG A 182 -9.67 -6.77 -13.94
C ARG A 182 -10.64 -5.62 -14.10
N SER A 183 -10.56 -4.97 -15.25
CA SER A 183 -11.55 -3.98 -15.68
C SER A 183 -12.49 -4.62 -16.70
N PHE A 184 -13.75 -4.17 -16.69
CA PHE A 184 -14.74 -4.56 -17.68
C PHE A 184 -14.89 -3.44 -18.70
N ASP A 185 -15.00 -3.78 -19.99
CA ASP A 185 -15.16 -2.80 -21.08
C ASP A 185 -16.50 -2.09 -21.02
N ARG A 186 -17.53 -2.78 -20.52
CA ARG A 186 -18.88 -2.26 -20.30
C ARG A 186 -19.28 -2.45 -18.85
N ASP A 187 -20.21 -1.63 -18.39
CA ASP A 187 -20.78 -1.73 -17.05
C ASP A 187 -21.47 -3.09 -16.88
N GLU A 188 -20.86 -3.96 -16.08
CA GLU A 188 -21.31 -5.34 -15.94
C GLU A 188 -22.30 -5.47 -14.78
N LEU A 189 -23.38 -6.22 -15.04
CA LEU A 189 -24.47 -6.46 -14.09
C LEU A 189 -24.62 -7.95 -13.80
N ASP A 190 -24.09 -8.81 -14.67
CA ASP A 190 -24.25 -10.25 -14.56
C ASP A 190 -23.39 -10.84 -13.42
N PRO A 191 -24.02 -11.43 -12.38
CA PRO A 191 -23.29 -12.09 -11.30
C PRO A 191 -22.42 -13.25 -11.78
N PHE A 192 -22.76 -13.92 -12.89
CA PHE A 192 -21.95 -15.01 -13.43
C PHE A 192 -20.63 -14.50 -14.01
N ARG A 193 -20.67 -13.39 -14.77
CA ARG A 193 -19.46 -12.72 -15.27
C ARG A 193 -18.60 -12.18 -14.14
N HIS A 194 -19.20 -11.65 -13.07
CA HIS A 194 -18.47 -11.26 -11.87
C HIS A 194 -17.75 -12.45 -11.22
N ARG A 195 -18.44 -13.59 -11.06
CA ARG A 195 -17.82 -14.81 -10.51
C ARG A 195 -16.68 -15.32 -11.38
N ARG A 196 -16.83 -15.33 -12.71
CA ARG A 196 -15.75 -15.69 -13.65
C ARG A 196 -14.53 -14.78 -13.50
N ALA A 197 -14.74 -13.46 -13.43
CA ALA A 197 -13.65 -12.51 -13.23
C ALA A 197 -12.93 -12.71 -11.89
N LEU A 198 -13.69 -12.95 -10.81
CA LEU A 198 -13.12 -13.24 -9.49
C LEU A 198 -12.31 -14.55 -9.47
N LEU A 199 -12.79 -15.60 -10.14
CA LEU A 199 -12.05 -16.85 -10.30
C LEU A 199 -10.73 -16.64 -11.06
N SER A 200 -10.77 -15.88 -12.15
CA SER A 200 -9.56 -15.53 -12.90
C SER A 200 -8.57 -14.76 -12.05
N LEU A 201 -9.04 -13.77 -11.28
CA LEU A 201 -8.22 -12.95 -10.37
C LEU A 201 -7.59 -13.79 -9.26
N ALA A 202 -8.37 -14.69 -8.64
CA ALA A 202 -7.87 -15.57 -7.59
C ALA A 202 -6.83 -16.58 -8.13
N GLY A 203 -7.04 -17.11 -9.34
CA GLY A 203 -6.08 -18.01 -10.00
C GLY A 203 -4.77 -17.31 -10.38
N GLU A 204 -4.84 -16.09 -10.91
CA GLU A 204 -3.65 -15.29 -11.23
C GLU A 204 -2.88 -14.90 -9.96
N LEU A 205 -3.59 -14.45 -8.93
CA LEU A 205 -3.00 -14.10 -7.64
C LEU A 205 -2.35 -15.32 -6.98
N GLY A 206 -3.01 -16.48 -7.01
CA GLY A 206 -2.48 -17.74 -6.49
C GLY A 206 -1.21 -18.18 -7.24
N ALA A 207 -1.20 -18.09 -8.56
CA ALA A 207 -0.02 -18.41 -9.37
C ALA A 207 1.17 -17.49 -9.07
N ARG A 208 0.93 -16.17 -8.95
CA ARG A 208 1.97 -15.20 -8.57
C ARG A 208 2.53 -15.46 -7.17
N LEU A 209 1.65 -15.73 -6.20
CA LEU A 209 2.06 -16.07 -4.84
C LEU A 209 2.95 -17.32 -4.80
N ARG A 210 2.59 -18.36 -5.55
CA ARG A 210 3.37 -19.61 -5.60
C ARG A 210 4.69 -19.44 -6.36
N ALA A 211 4.73 -18.64 -7.42
CA ALA A 211 5.96 -18.31 -8.13
C ALA A 211 6.97 -17.59 -7.21
N GLU A 212 6.50 -16.73 -6.31
CA GLU A 212 7.34 -16.05 -5.30
C GLU A 212 7.54 -16.85 -4.00
N GLN A 213 6.99 -18.07 -3.90
CA GLN A 213 7.00 -18.90 -2.68
C GLN A 213 6.40 -18.21 -1.43
N LEU A 214 5.41 -17.34 -1.65
CA LEU A 214 4.71 -16.60 -0.60
C LEU A 214 3.31 -17.17 -0.35
N VAL A 215 2.82 -17.02 0.88
CA VAL A 215 1.42 -17.27 1.26
C VAL A 215 0.79 -15.99 1.81
N CYS A 216 -0.52 -15.81 1.61
CA CYS A 216 -1.22 -14.61 2.08
C CYS A 216 -2.06 -14.86 3.33
N ARG A 217 -2.04 -13.92 4.27
CA ARG A 217 -2.86 -13.97 5.50
C ARG A 217 -4.17 -13.20 5.36
N SER A 218 -4.20 -12.16 4.53
CA SER A 218 -5.39 -11.33 4.32
C SER A 218 -5.63 -11.12 2.84
N LEU A 219 -6.90 -11.06 2.45
CA LEU A 219 -7.33 -10.69 1.11
C LEU A 219 -8.21 -9.45 1.17
N THR A 220 -7.92 -8.48 0.31
CA THR A 220 -8.71 -7.26 0.11
C THR A 220 -9.35 -7.29 -1.28
N LEU A 221 -10.67 -7.37 -1.32
CA LEU A 221 -11.46 -7.22 -2.54
C LEU A 221 -11.93 -5.77 -2.66
N THR A 222 -11.58 -5.11 -3.75
CA THR A 222 -12.04 -3.75 -4.08
C THR A 222 -12.90 -3.80 -5.34
N LEU A 223 -14.16 -3.40 -5.21
CA LEU A 223 -15.08 -3.24 -6.34
C LEU A 223 -15.15 -1.78 -6.76
N ARG A 224 -15.07 -1.55 -8.07
CA ARG A 224 -15.27 -0.24 -8.68
C ARG A 224 -16.61 -0.23 -9.40
N TYR A 225 -17.54 0.61 -8.93
CA TYR A 225 -18.86 0.71 -9.55
C TYR A 225 -18.87 1.70 -10.72
N ALA A 226 -19.84 1.52 -11.62
CA ALA A 226 -20.18 2.50 -12.61
C ALA A 226 -20.84 3.72 -11.96
N ARG A 227 -20.62 4.90 -12.54
CA ARG A 227 -21.19 6.15 -12.03
C ARG A 227 -22.71 6.14 -12.27
N ARG A 228 -23.50 6.41 -11.22
CA ARG A 228 -24.92 6.69 -11.39
C ARG A 228 -25.05 8.10 -12.00
N PRO A 229 -25.80 8.29 -13.10
CA PRO A 229 -25.90 9.58 -13.78
C PRO A 229 -26.56 10.70 -12.95
N ASP A 230 -27.17 10.41 -11.79
CA ASP A 230 -27.92 11.39 -10.97
C ASP A 230 -27.06 12.28 -10.04
N ARG A 231 -25.75 12.03 -9.91
CA ARG A 231 -24.83 12.82 -9.06
C ARG A 231 -23.67 13.39 -9.86
N ALA A 232 -23.96 14.45 -10.59
CA ALA A 232 -22.97 15.33 -11.22
C ALA A 232 -22.44 16.35 -10.19
N GLY A 233 -21.46 15.95 -9.38
CA GLY A 233 -20.59 16.87 -8.63
C GLY A 233 -19.21 16.99 -9.31
N PRO A 234 -18.48 18.11 -9.09
CA PRO A 234 -17.20 18.40 -9.76
C PRO A 234 -16.13 17.33 -9.53
N LEU A 235 -15.27 17.21 -10.53
CA LEU A 235 -14.26 16.18 -10.72
C LEU A 235 -13.14 16.26 -9.67
N ASP A 236 -12.96 15.20 -8.89
CA ASP A 236 -11.69 14.90 -8.23
C ASP A 236 -11.17 13.56 -8.80
N PRO A 237 -10.16 13.56 -9.69
CA PRO A 237 -9.67 12.36 -10.37
C PRO A 237 -9.09 11.30 -9.42
N VAL A 238 -8.84 11.66 -8.15
CA VAL A 238 -8.17 10.83 -7.15
C VAL A 238 -9.15 9.96 -6.34
N ARG A 239 -10.46 10.26 -6.35
CA ARG A 239 -11.42 9.67 -5.40
C ARG A 239 -12.57 8.92 -6.09
N ARG A 240 -12.26 7.75 -6.68
CA ARG A 240 -13.30 6.87 -7.25
C ARG A 240 -14.00 6.08 -6.13
N PRO A 241 -15.35 6.11 -6.01
CA PRO A 241 -16.07 5.37 -4.98
C PRO A 241 -16.04 3.87 -5.32
N GLY A 242 -15.10 3.15 -4.70
CA GLY A 242 -15.08 1.70 -4.68
C GLY A 242 -15.35 1.18 -3.28
N THR A 243 -16.06 0.06 -3.17
CA THR A 243 -16.17 -0.65 -1.88
C THR A 243 -14.99 -1.58 -1.76
N ALA A 244 -14.13 -1.35 -0.77
CA ALA A 244 -13.10 -2.29 -0.37
C ALA A 244 -13.57 -3.10 0.84
N ARG A 245 -13.37 -4.42 0.80
CA ARG A 245 -13.56 -5.32 1.93
C ARG A 245 -12.31 -6.15 2.11
N THR A 246 -11.78 -6.15 3.31
CA THR A 246 -10.63 -6.97 3.70
C THR A 246 -11.12 -8.09 4.60
N ARG A 247 -10.62 -9.31 4.35
CA ARG A 247 -10.85 -10.47 5.20
C ARG A 247 -9.54 -11.16 5.50
N THR A 248 -9.31 -11.42 6.78
CA THR A 248 -8.22 -12.27 7.23
C THR A 248 -8.62 -13.73 7.05
N LEU A 249 -7.75 -14.51 6.43
CA LEU A 249 -7.92 -15.94 6.24
C LEU A 249 -7.63 -16.67 7.56
N ALA A 250 -8.34 -17.77 7.80
CA ALA A 250 -8.12 -18.61 8.98
C ALA A 250 -6.69 -19.19 8.98
N GLU A 251 -6.20 -19.54 7.79
CA GLU A 251 -4.84 -20.03 7.57
C GLU A 251 -4.17 -19.26 6.43
N PRO A 252 -2.87 -18.92 6.56
CA PRO A 252 -2.11 -18.35 5.45
C PRO A 252 -2.03 -19.33 4.28
N THR A 253 -2.54 -18.94 3.10
CA THR A 253 -2.64 -19.85 1.94
C THR A 253 -2.27 -19.16 0.63
N ALA A 254 -1.78 -19.97 -0.31
CA ALA A 254 -1.58 -19.60 -1.72
C ALA A 254 -2.41 -20.50 -2.67
N HIS A 255 -3.35 -21.28 -2.13
CA HIS A 255 -4.16 -22.22 -2.91
C HIS A 255 -5.29 -21.51 -3.64
N SER A 256 -5.35 -21.68 -4.97
CA SER A 256 -6.29 -20.92 -5.81
C SER A 256 -7.74 -21.21 -5.43
N ALA A 257 -8.05 -22.46 -5.07
CA ALA A 257 -9.37 -22.85 -4.57
C ALA A 257 -9.77 -22.13 -3.27
N ALA A 258 -8.88 -22.08 -2.28
CA ALA A 258 -9.13 -21.42 -1.00
C ALA A 258 -9.27 -19.89 -1.16
N LEU A 259 -8.44 -19.28 -2.04
CA LEU A 259 -8.56 -17.86 -2.38
C LEU A 259 -9.89 -17.58 -3.08
N THR A 260 -10.30 -18.42 -4.02
CA THR A 260 -11.57 -18.28 -4.76
C THR A 260 -12.77 -18.36 -3.83
N ASP A 261 -12.81 -19.36 -2.94
CA ASP A 261 -13.90 -19.51 -1.98
C ASP A 261 -13.97 -18.31 -1.01
N ALA A 262 -12.81 -17.84 -0.54
CA ALA A 262 -12.75 -16.65 0.30
C ALA A 262 -13.29 -15.40 -0.40
N VAL A 263 -12.96 -15.24 -1.68
CA VAL A 263 -13.42 -14.12 -2.51
C VAL A 263 -14.92 -14.21 -2.82
N TYR A 264 -15.45 -15.40 -3.09
CA TYR A 264 -16.90 -15.60 -3.27
C TYR A 264 -17.68 -15.28 -2.01
N ARG A 265 -17.17 -15.67 -0.83
CA ARG A 265 -17.79 -15.30 0.45
C ARG A 265 -17.75 -13.78 0.68
N MET A 266 -16.63 -13.12 0.37
CA MET A 266 -16.54 -11.65 0.44
C MET A 266 -17.50 -10.96 -0.53
N TYR A 267 -17.61 -11.47 -1.76
CA TYR A 267 -18.52 -10.93 -2.77
C TYR A 267 -19.99 -11.13 -2.39
N GLY A 268 -20.36 -12.30 -1.86
CA GLY A 268 -21.71 -12.56 -1.35
C GLY A 268 -22.10 -11.64 -0.20
N ALA A 269 -21.18 -11.39 0.73
CA ALA A 269 -21.41 -10.49 1.87
C ALA A 269 -21.60 -9.01 1.47
N LEU A 270 -21.19 -8.61 0.26
CA LEU A 270 -21.42 -7.26 -0.24
C LEU A 270 -22.88 -7.00 -0.63
N GLY A 271 -23.70 -8.04 -0.80
CA GLY A 271 -25.14 -7.89 -1.04
C GLY A 271 -25.48 -6.96 -2.21
N LEU A 272 -24.77 -7.10 -3.34
CA LEU A 272 -24.90 -6.21 -4.48
C LEU A 272 -26.30 -6.31 -5.12
N GLN A 273 -27.23 -5.47 -4.70
CA GLN A 273 -28.54 -5.33 -5.34
C GLN A 273 -28.41 -4.51 -6.64
N ARG A 274 -28.23 -5.20 -7.78
CA ARG A 274 -28.17 -4.59 -9.14
C ARG A 274 -27.08 -3.52 -9.32
N ALA A 275 -25.96 -3.66 -8.62
CA ALA A 275 -24.83 -2.72 -8.76
C ALA A 275 -24.08 -2.97 -10.07
N ARG A 276 -23.93 -1.92 -10.89
CA ARG A 276 -23.10 -1.94 -12.11
C ARG A 276 -21.62 -1.91 -11.71
N VAL A 277 -20.87 -2.96 -12.02
CA VAL A 277 -19.43 -3.05 -11.71
C VAL A 277 -18.62 -2.77 -12.97
N ARG A 278 -17.61 -1.90 -12.85
CA ARG A 278 -16.69 -1.51 -13.94
C ARG A 278 -15.27 -2.05 -13.73
N GLY A 279 -14.98 -2.56 -12.54
CA GLY A 279 -13.72 -3.24 -12.28
C GLY A 279 -13.67 -3.88 -10.90
N MET A 280 -12.80 -4.87 -10.78
CA MET A 280 -12.56 -5.63 -9.56
C MET A 280 -11.04 -5.72 -9.37
N THR A 281 -10.58 -5.45 -8.15
CA THR A 281 -9.19 -5.60 -7.76
C THR A 281 -9.13 -6.52 -6.57
N LEU A 282 -8.32 -7.57 -6.66
CA LEU A 282 -8.03 -8.48 -5.56
C LEU A 282 -6.58 -8.26 -5.11
N ARG A 283 -6.38 -7.98 -3.83
CA ARG A 283 -5.06 -7.75 -3.25
C ARG A 283 -4.81 -8.75 -2.13
N ALA A 284 -3.71 -9.47 -2.20
CA ALA A 284 -3.17 -10.26 -1.09
C ALA A 284 -2.32 -9.35 -0.18
N GLU A 285 -2.52 -9.45 1.12
CA GLU A 285 -1.81 -8.69 2.15
C GLU A 285 -1.32 -9.63 3.26
N GLY A 286 -0.30 -9.20 4.01
CA GLY A 286 0.32 -10.01 5.05
C GLY A 286 0.99 -11.26 4.46
N LEU A 287 1.88 -11.04 3.48
CA LEU A 287 2.60 -12.13 2.82
C LEU A 287 3.69 -12.68 3.74
N ILE A 288 3.72 -14.01 3.86
CA ILE A 288 4.69 -14.74 4.67
C ILE A 288 5.38 -15.76 3.75
N PRO A 289 6.71 -15.98 3.88
CA PRO A 289 7.36 -17.08 3.19
C PRO A 289 6.69 -18.42 3.52
N ARG A 290 6.46 -19.27 2.50
CA ARG A 290 5.82 -20.59 2.67
C ARG A 290 6.44 -21.43 3.78
N GLU A 291 7.76 -21.32 3.97
CA GLU A 291 8.55 -22.04 4.97
C GLU A 291 8.19 -21.68 6.42
N ARG A 292 7.74 -20.45 6.67
CA ARG A 292 7.37 -19.95 8.00
C ARG A 292 5.86 -20.05 8.26
N ALA A 293 5.10 -20.54 7.30
CA ALA A 293 3.66 -20.68 7.43
C ALA A 293 3.34 -21.99 8.17
N SER A 294 2.87 -21.86 9.42
CA SER A 294 2.26 -22.97 10.15
C SER A 294 0.98 -23.41 9.43
N ARG A 295 0.99 -24.63 8.89
CA ARG A 295 -0.17 -25.26 8.24
C ARG A 295 -0.83 -26.22 9.22
N GLN A 296 -2.16 -26.22 9.28
CA GLN A 296 -2.90 -27.33 9.86
C GLN A 296 -2.93 -28.48 8.84
N LEU A 297 -2.38 -29.63 9.22
CA LEU A 297 -2.43 -30.83 8.38
C LEU A 297 -3.87 -31.35 8.38
N THR A 298 -4.60 -31.10 7.30
CA THR A 298 -5.90 -31.74 7.06
C THR A 298 -5.66 -33.07 6.36
N PHE A 299 -6.15 -34.18 6.95
CA PHE A 299 -6.11 -35.52 6.37
C PHE A 299 -7.22 -35.74 5.31
N ASP A 300 -7.59 -34.71 4.55
CA ASP A 300 -8.61 -34.82 3.51
C ASP A 300 -7.95 -35.13 2.15
N PRO A 301 -8.20 -36.32 1.56
CA PRO A 301 -7.59 -36.74 0.30
C PRO A 301 -8.04 -35.90 -0.92
N VAL A 302 -9.15 -35.18 -0.85
CA VAL A 302 -9.63 -34.31 -1.93
C VAL A 302 -8.75 -33.06 -2.03
N ASP A 303 -8.38 -32.51 -0.89
CA ASP A 303 -7.56 -31.32 -0.75
C ASP A 303 -6.13 -31.55 -1.25
N GLU A 304 -5.56 -32.72 -0.99
CA GLU A 304 -4.22 -33.10 -1.45
C GLU A 304 -4.16 -33.27 -2.98
N LYS A 305 -5.19 -33.89 -3.59
CA LYS A 305 -5.29 -34.03 -5.05
C LYS A 305 -5.41 -32.68 -5.75
N ALA A 306 -6.23 -31.77 -5.23
CA ALA A 306 -6.38 -30.43 -5.78
C ALA A 306 -5.07 -29.64 -5.76
N ARG A 307 -4.27 -29.78 -4.68
CA ARG A 307 -2.96 -29.12 -4.55
C ARG A 307 -1.93 -29.66 -5.54
N ARG A 308 -1.86 -30.98 -5.71
CA ARG A 308 -0.98 -31.61 -6.73
C ARG A 308 -1.36 -31.22 -8.14
N LEU A 309 -2.66 -31.07 -8.41
CA LEU A 309 -3.16 -30.59 -9.70
C LEU A 309 -2.76 -29.12 -9.94
N GLU A 310 -2.82 -28.26 -8.91
CA GLU A 310 -2.36 -26.87 -9.02
C GLU A 310 -0.85 -26.79 -9.30
N GLU A 311 -0.01 -27.58 -8.61
CA GLU A 311 1.44 -27.62 -8.88
C GLU A 311 1.77 -28.14 -10.29
N ALA A 312 0.99 -29.10 -10.80
CA ALA A 312 1.11 -29.56 -12.19
C ALA A 312 0.66 -28.48 -13.19
N ALA A 313 -0.46 -27.81 -12.91
CA ALA A 313 -0.98 -26.72 -13.74
C ALA A 313 -0.03 -25.52 -13.79
N ASP A 314 0.61 -25.17 -12.67
CA ASP A 314 1.58 -24.08 -12.63
C ASP A 314 2.86 -24.42 -13.38
N ARG A 315 3.36 -25.67 -13.28
CA ARG A 315 4.50 -26.13 -14.10
C ARG A 315 4.17 -26.06 -15.60
N ALA A 316 2.94 -26.41 -15.98
CA ALA A 316 2.48 -26.27 -17.36
C ALA A 316 2.41 -24.79 -17.77
N ARG A 317 1.90 -23.89 -16.92
CA ARG A 317 1.86 -22.44 -17.20
C ARG A 317 3.24 -21.80 -17.30
N ALA A 318 4.18 -22.23 -16.47
CA ALA A 318 5.56 -21.76 -16.52
C ALA A 318 6.25 -22.14 -17.85
N ARG A 319 5.92 -23.31 -18.40
CA ARG A 319 6.53 -23.82 -19.64
C ARG A 319 5.81 -23.36 -20.92
N PHE A 320 4.48 -23.24 -20.88
CA PHE A 320 3.64 -23.03 -22.06
C PHE A 320 2.85 -21.71 -22.03
N GLY A 321 3.05 -20.88 -21.01
CA GLY A 321 2.41 -19.56 -20.87
C GLY A 321 1.14 -19.55 -20.01
N PRO A 322 0.64 -18.35 -19.67
CA PRO A 322 -0.43 -18.17 -18.67
C PRO A 322 -1.78 -18.74 -19.07
N HIS A 323 -2.00 -19.00 -20.36
CA HIS A 323 -3.24 -19.56 -20.91
C HIS A 323 -3.20 -21.09 -21.10
N ALA A 324 -2.08 -21.75 -20.80
CA ALA A 324 -1.90 -23.17 -21.07
C ALA A 324 -2.83 -24.08 -20.26
N VAL A 325 -3.20 -23.67 -19.04
CA VAL A 325 -4.14 -24.40 -18.18
C VAL A 325 -5.11 -23.41 -17.55
N LEU A 326 -6.36 -23.47 -17.98
CA LEU A 326 -7.46 -22.65 -17.46
C LEU A 326 -8.50 -23.54 -16.79
N PRO A 327 -9.10 -23.10 -15.67
CA PRO A 327 -10.31 -23.73 -15.15
C PRO A 327 -11.38 -23.84 -16.26
N GLY A 328 -12.08 -24.96 -16.36
CA GLY A 328 -13.08 -25.18 -17.42
C GLY A 328 -14.15 -24.10 -17.53
N THR A 329 -14.48 -23.44 -16.40
CA THR A 329 -15.39 -22.29 -16.32
C THR A 329 -14.85 -21.01 -16.98
N LEU A 330 -13.57 -20.96 -17.33
CA LEU A 330 -12.91 -19.86 -18.04
C LEU A 330 -12.61 -20.20 -19.51
N ALA A 331 -12.82 -21.44 -19.96
CA ALA A 331 -12.47 -21.90 -21.31
C ALA A 331 -13.53 -21.58 -22.39
N ALA A 332 -14.44 -20.66 -22.12
CA ALA A 332 -15.53 -20.24 -23.02
C ALA A 332 -15.43 -18.76 -23.37
#